data_AF-A0A6I6N601-F1
#
_entry.id   AF-A0A6I6N601-F1
#
_cell.length_a   1.000
_cell.length_b   1.000
_cell.length_c   1.000
_cell.angle_alpha   90.00
_cell.angle_beta   90.00
_cell.angle_gamma   90.00
#
_symmetry.space_group_name_H-M   'P 1'
#
loop_
_entity.id
_entity.type
_entity.pdbx_description
1 polymer ?
#
loop_
_entity_poly.entity_id
_entity_poly.type
_entity_poly.pdbx_seq_one_letter_code
_entity_poly.pdbx_strand_id
1 'polypeptide(L)'
;MTSSSSPAPDRGPVVALLVLTAFLLLPLLYGLYYVSQDTLGCFSRPAGCRGQRAAVMPVVHAGLALVGGPLCGAAVLGVAGALLRRRAGLWAAAGALLGTVVMWVVALYALGEAFQHSNFDF
;
A
#
# COMPACT_ATOMS: atom_id res chain seq x y z
N MET A 1 2.21 43.17 -26.81
CA MET A 1 2.04 42.44 -25.54
C MET A 1 2.24 40.96 -25.82
N THR A 2 3.45 40.45 -25.63
CA THR A 2 3.78 39.03 -25.80
C THR A 2 3.48 38.32 -24.49
N SER A 3 2.39 37.56 -24.43
CA SER A 3 2.06 36.69 -23.31
C SER A 3 3.20 35.70 -23.09
N SER A 4 3.91 35.87 -21.97
CA SER A 4 4.80 34.86 -21.42
C SER A 4 3.95 33.68 -20.93
N SER A 5 3.78 32.66 -21.76
CA SER A 5 3.34 31.35 -21.28
C SER A 5 4.45 30.81 -20.38
N SER A 6 4.28 30.96 -19.06
CA SER A 6 5.12 30.22 -18.10
C SER A 6 5.05 28.73 -18.47
N PRO A 7 6.18 28.03 -18.59
CA PRO A 7 6.15 26.58 -18.73
C PRO A 7 5.50 26.04 -17.45
N ALA A 8 4.28 25.51 -17.58
CA ALA A 8 3.63 24.81 -16.50
C ALA A 8 4.56 23.66 -16.07
N PRO A 9 4.86 23.49 -14.78
CA PRO A 9 5.72 22.39 -14.34
C PRO A 9 5.09 21.07 -14.77
N ASP A 10 5.83 20.24 -15.52
CA ASP A 10 5.38 18.93 -15.98
C ASP A 10 5.02 18.02 -14.80
N ARG A 11 3.73 17.98 -14.47
CA ARG A 11 3.16 17.10 -13.43
C ARG A 11 2.86 15.69 -13.93
N GLY A 12 2.89 15.47 -15.25
CA GLY A 12 2.58 14.20 -15.91
C GLY A 12 3.22 12.96 -15.26
N PRO A 13 4.54 12.91 -15.03
CA PRO A 13 5.18 11.71 -14.48
C PRO A 13 4.79 11.44 -13.00
N VAL A 14 4.54 12.48 -12.21
CA VAL A 14 4.08 12.33 -10.82
C VAL A 14 2.68 11.73 -10.79
N VAL A 15 1.78 12.24 -11.64
CA VAL A 15 0.41 11.74 -11.75
C VAL A 15 0.41 10.28 -12.22
N ALA A 16 1.22 9.94 -13.24
CA ALA A 16 1.34 8.58 -13.73
C ALA A 16 1.81 7.61 -12.63
N LEU A 17 2.82 7.99 -11.84
CA LEU A 17 3.31 7.18 -10.72
C LEU A 17 2.24 6.98 -9.64
N LEU A 18 1.49 8.02 -9.29
CA LEU A 18 0.41 7.91 -8.30
C LEU A 18 -0.73 7.03 -8.81
N VAL A 19 -1.12 7.16 -10.08
CA VAL A 19 -2.13 6.30 -10.71
C VAL A 19 -1.66 4.85 -10.71
N LEU A 20 -0.40 4.58 -11.07
CA LEU A 20 0.17 3.23 -11.04
C LEU A 20 0.17 2.65 -9.62
N THR A 21 0.54 3.47 -8.63
CA THR A 21 0.53 3.10 -7.20
C THR A 21 -0.89 2.72 -6.76
N ALA A 22 -1.89 3.52 -7.13
CA ALA A 22 -3.30 3.24 -6.81
C ALA A 22 -3.79 1.93 -7.48
N PHE A 23 -3.47 1.74 -8.76
CA PHE A 23 -3.81 0.50 -9.48
C PHE A 23 -3.17 -0.74 -8.86
N LEU A 24 -1.95 -0.64 -8.37
CA LEU A 24 -1.26 -1.75 -7.70
C LEU A 24 -1.79 -2.01 -6.29
N LEU A 25 -2.24 -0.98 -5.57
CA LEU A 25 -2.80 -1.13 -4.22
C LEU A 25 -4.22 -1.70 -4.23
N LEU A 26 -5.02 -1.37 -5.24
CA LEU A 26 -6.41 -1.79 -5.39
C LEU A 26 -6.65 -3.30 -5.20
N PRO A 27 -5.95 -4.21 -5.92
CA PRO A 27 -6.15 -5.65 -5.75
C PRO A 27 -5.70 -6.15 -4.37
N LEU A 28 -4.65 -5.58 -3.78
CA LEU A 28 -4.22 -5.93 -2.43
C LEU A 28 -5.25 -5.51 -1.37
N LEU A 29 -5.83 -4.30 -1.52
CA LEU A 29 -6.92 -3.81 -0.68
C LEU A 29 -8.18 -4.67 -0.84
N TYR A 30 -8.51 -5.05 -2.07
CA TYR A 30 -9.65 -5.91 -2.36
C TYR A 30 -9.48 -7.32 -1.77
N GLY A 31 -8.29 -7.91 -1.91
CA GLY A 31 -7.96 -9.20 -1.31
C GLY A 31 -8.03 -9.16 0.22
N LEU A 32 -7.47 -8.12 0.84
CA LEU A 32 -7.57 -7.92 2.28
C LEU A 32 -9.02 -7.74 2.73
N TYR A 33 -9.82 -6.97 1.99
CA TYR A 33 -11.25 -6.79 2.28
C TYR A 33 -11.98 -8.13 2.30
N TYR A 34 -11.75 -8.98 1.30
CA TYR A 34 -12.38 -10.30 1.20
C TYR A 34 -11.99 -11.21 2.38
N VAL A 35 -10.69 -11.30 2.68
CA VAL A 35 -10.17 -12.10 3.81
C VAL A 35 -10.65 -11.56 5.17
N SER A 36 -10.87 -10.24 5.27
CA SER A 36 -11.28 -9.59 6.50
C SER A 36 -12.79 -9.64 6.78
N GLN A 37 -13.64 -10.11 5.85
CA GLN A 37 -15.09 -10.06 6.04
C GLN A 37 -15.57 -10.82 7.29
N ASP A 38 -15.03 -12.02 7.50
CA ASP A 38 -15.32 -12.83 8.70
C ASP A 38 -14.83 -12.15 9.98
N THR A 39 -13.73 -11.40 9.87
CA THR A 39 -13.10 -10.67 10.98
C THR A 39 -13.86 -9.38 11.32
N LEU A 40 -14.36 -8.66 10.30
CA LEU A 40 -15.13 -7.42 10.43
C LEU A 40 -16.49 -7.68 11.10
N GLY A 41 -17.11 -8.83 10.83
CA GLY A 41 -18.33 -9.28 11.52
C GLY A 41 -18.15 -9.50 13.02
N CYS A 42 -16.92 -9.72 13.47
CA CYS A 42 -16.57 -9.88 14.89
C CYS A 42 -16.34 -8.52 15.59
N PHE A 43 -15.86 -7.50 14.86
CA PHE A 43 -15.70 -6.13 15.38
C PHE A 43 -17.02 -5.35 15.48
N SER A 44 -18.01 -5.67 14.64
CA SER A 44 -19.32 -5.01 14.65
C SER A 44 -20.22 -5.44 15.82
N ARG A 45 -19.85 -6.49 16.57
CA ARG A 45 -20.61 -6.98 17.72
C ARG A 45 -20.25 -6.22 19.01
N PRO A 46 -21.23 -5.89 19.87
CA PRO A 46 -21.02 -5.11 21.09
C PRO A 46 -20.14 -5.82 22.15
N ALA A 47 -20.01 -7.15 22.09
CA ALA A 47 -19.10 -7.91 22.95
C ALA A 47 -17.62 -7.85 22.49
N GLY A 48 -17.36 -7.38 21.26
CA GLY A 48 -16.06 -7.39 20.59
C GLY A 48 -15.47 -8.80 20.43
N CYS A 49 -14.31 -8.91 19.79
CA CYS A 49 -13.57 -10.17 19.67
C CYS A 49 -12.85 -10.57 20.97
N ARG A 50 -13.54 -10.53 22.12
CA ARG A 50 -12.97 -10.77 23.46
C ARG A 50 -12.34 -12.16 23.65
N GLY A 51 -12.57 -13.12 22.74
CA GLY A 51 -11.92 -14.45 22.74
C GLY A 51 -11.11 -14.79 21.47
N GLN A 52 -11.13 -13.96 20.43
CA GLN A 52 -10.51 -14.26 19.13
C GLN A 52 -9.47 -13.22 18.68
N ARG A 53 -8.97 -12.41 19.61
CA ARG A 53 -8.03 -11.32 19.32
C ARG A 53 -6.77 -11.80 18.57
N ALA A 54 -6.27 -12.99 18.88
CA ALA A 54 -5.11 -13.59 18.21
C ALA A 54 -5.35 -13.90 16.72
N ALA A 55 -6.57 -14.31 16.34
CA ALA A 55 -6.92 -14.61 14.95
C ALA A 55 -7.17 -13.34 14.12
N VAL A 56 -7.52 -12.24 14.79
CA VAL A 56 -7.92 -10.96 14.17
C VAL A 56 -6.73 -10.01 13.98
N MET A 57 -5.78 -10.01 14.91
CA MET A 57 -4.57 -9.17 14.83
C MET A 57 -3.75 -9.30 13.53
N PRO A 58 -3.53 -10.49 12.93
CA PRO A 58 -2.79 -10.57 11.67
C PRO A 58 -3.45 -9.80 10.53
N VAL A 59 -4.79 -9.77 10.45
CA VAL A 59 -5.53 -8.99 9.45
C VAL A 59 -5.35 -7.49 9.67
N VAL A 60 -5.39 -7.05 10.94
CA VAL A 60 -5.16 -5.65 11.30
C VAL A 60 -3.72 -5.22 10.97
N HIS A 61 -2.73 -6.05 11.30
CA HIS A 61 -1.33 -5.79 10.95
C HIS A 61 -1.10 -5.78 9.45
N ALA A 62 -1.72 -6.69 8.70
CA ALA A 62 -1.66 -6.71 7.25
C ALA A 62 -2.24 -5.42 6.65
N GLY A 63 -3.39 -4.95 7.13
CA GLY A 63 -3.98 -3.67 6.71
C GLY A 63 -3.10 -2.46 7.05
N LEU A 64 -2.52 -2.43 8.25
CA LEU A 64 -1.59 -1.38 8.67
C LEU A 64 -0.33 -1.36 7.81
N ALA A 65 0.22 -2.51 7.46
CA ALA A 65 1.37 -2.63 6.56
C ALA A 65 1.03 -2.17 5.14
N LEU A 66 -0.18 -2.48 4.65
CA LEU A 66 -0.64 -2.11 3.31
C LEU A 66 -0.79 -0.59 3.12
N VAL A 67 -1.20 0.11 4.18
CA VAL A 67 -1.30 1.58 4.19
C VAL A 67 0.05 2.22 4.54
N GLY A 68 0.74 1.66 5.54
CA GLY A 68 1.99 2.18 6.07
C GLY A 68 3.18 2.03 5.10
N GLY A 69 3.28 0.91 4.38
CA GLY A 69 4.39 0.64 3.45
C GLY A 69 4.54 1.70 2.35
N PRO A 70 3.50 1.99 1.56
CA PRO A 70 3.53 3.04 0.55
C PRO A 70 3.78 4.43 1.15
N LEU A 71 3.20 4.74 2.32
CA LEU A 71 3.40 6.02 3.00
C LEU A 71 4.84 6.19 3.50
N CYS A 72 5.43 5.16 4.10
CA CYS A 72 6.82 5.16 4.52
C CYS A 72 7.77 5.31 3.32
N GLY A 73 7.50 4.59 2.23
CA GLY A 73 8.27 4.74 0.98
C GLY A 73 8.19 6.17 0.43
N ALA A 74 6.99 6.76 0.40
CA ALA A 74 6.77 8.13 -0.04
C ALA A 74 7.49 9.15 0.87
N ALA A 75 7.43 8.96 2.19
CA ALA A 75 8.07 9.84 3.15
C ALA A 75 9.60 9.80 3.04
N VAL A 76 10.20 8.60 3.01
CA VAL A 76 11.66 8.42 2.95
C VAL A 76 12.24 9.02 1.67
N LEU A 77 11.68 8.66 0.51
CA LEU A 77 12.18 9.17 -0.76
C LEU A 77 11.76 10.61 -1.02
N GLY A 78 10.62 11.06 -0.50
CA GLY A 78 10.21 12.47 -0.51
C GLY A 78 11.18 13.35 0.27
N VAL A 79 11.57 12.94 1.48
CA VAL A 79 12.57 13.63 2.30
C VAL A 79 13.95 13.61 1.63
N ALA A 80 14.38 12.47 1.10
CA ALA A 80 15.64 12.37 0.36
C ALA A 80 15.67 13.30 -0.87
N GLY A 81 14.57 13.36 -1.64
CA GLY A 81 14.42 14.25 -2.78
C GLY A 81 14.46 15.73 -2.39
N ALA A 82 13.86 16.08 -1.24
CA ALA A 82 13.88 17.44 -0.69
C ALA A 82 15.30 17.85 -0.23
N LEU A 83 16.02 16.94 0.45
CA LEU A 83 17.41 17.17 0.89
C LEU A 83 18.35 17.38 -0.30
N LEU A 84 18.14 16.67 -1.41
CA LEU A 84 18.92 16.82 -2.64
C LEU A 84 18.50 18.05 -3.49
N ARG A 85 17.55 18.87 -3.04
CA ARG A 85 16.90 19.96 -3.81
C ARG A 85 16.41 19.53 -5.19
N ARG A 86 16.08 18.24 -5.35
CA ARG A 86 15.51 17.68 -6.58
C ARG A 86 13.98 17.69 -6.46
N ARG A 87 13.28 17.40 -7.56
CA ARG A 87 11.80 17.38 -7.64
C ARG A 87 11.18 16.45 -6.59
N ALA A 88 10.99 16.93 -5.36
CA ALA A 88 10.62 16.12 -4.20
C ALA A 88 9.33 15.32 -4.40
N GLY A 89 8.37 15.88 -5.15
CA GLY A 89 7.13 15.19 -5.50
C GLY A 89 7.33 13.95 -6.40
N LEU A 90 8.32 13.97 -7.30
CA LEU A 90 8.65 12.80 -8.13
C LEU A 90 9.30 11.70 -7.30
N TRP A 91 10.19 12.07 -6.39
CA TRP A 91 10.85 11.13 -5.48
C TRP A 91 9.86 10.51 -4.48
N ALA A 92 8.95 11.31 -3.93
CA ALA A 92 7.87 10.81 -3.09
C ALA A 92 6.96 9.82 -3.85
N ALA A 93 6.57 10.14 -5.09
CA ALA A 93 5.75 9.23 -5.90
C ALA A 93 6.49 7.94 -6.29
N ALA A 94 7.79 8.03 -6.61
CA ALA A 94 8.63 6.86 -6.85
C ALA A 94 8.79 6.00 -5.59
N GLY A 95 8.87 6.63 -4.41
CA GLY A 95 8.91 5.93 -3.14
C GLY A 95 7.61 5.27 -2.74
N ALA A 96 6.47 5.92 -3.02
CA ALA A 96 5.16 5.30 -2.87
C ALA A 96 5.06 4.02 -3.72
N LEU A 97 5.47 4.12 -4.99
CA LEU A 97 5.49 2.99 -5.91
C LEU A 97 6.39 1.85 -5.40
N LEU A 98 7.63 2.16 -4.99
CA LEU A 98 8.55 1.17 -4.44
C LEU A 98 7.98 0.49 -3.18
N GLY A 99 7.38 1.27 -2.26
CA GLY A 99 6.71 0.73 -1.09
C GLY A 99 5.57 -0.22 -1.46
N THR A 100 4.77 0.13 -2.48
CA THR A 100 3.71 -0.74 -3.00
C THR A 100 4.26 -2.01 -3.65
N VAL A 101 5.36 -1.94 -4.40
CA VAL A 101 6.00 -3.12 -4.99
C VAL A 101 6.53 -4.07 -3.92
N VAL A 102 7.14 -3.54 -2.86
CA VAL A 102 7.58 -4.34 -1.71
C VAL A 102 6.39 -5.05 -1.05
N MET A 103 5.26 -4.36 -0.87
CA MET A 103 4.04 -4.99 -0.34
C MET A 103 3.54 -6.13 -1.23
N TRP A 104 3.65 -6.01 -2.55
CA TRP A 104 3.35 -7.10 -3.48
C TRP A 104 4.28 -8.30 -3.32
N VAL A 105 5.59 -8.07 -3.17
CA VAL A 105 6.55 -9.15 -2.93
C VAL A 105 6.22 -9.88 -1.63
N VAL A 106 5.94 -9.14 -0.55
CA VAL A 106 5.53 -9.72 0.74
C VAL A 106 4.23 -10.53 0.60
N ALA A 107 3.24 -10.00 -0.12
CA ALA A 107 1.97 -10.70 -0.33
C ALA A 107 2.15 -12.00 -1.13
N LEU A 108 2.93 -11.97 -2.22
CA LEU A 108 3.21 -13.15 -3.04
C LEU A 108 4.03 -14.19 -2.26
N TYR A 109 5.00 -13.75 -1.45
CA TYR A 109 5.77 -14.63 -0.59
C TYR A 109 4.88 -15.32 0.45
N ALA A 110 4.02 -14.56 1.14
CA ALA A 110 3.08 -15.10 2.11
C ALA A 110 2.08 -16.08 1.45
N LEU A 111 1.61 -15.77 0.24
CA LEU A 111 0.75 -16.67 -0.53
C LEU A 111 1.50 -17.96 -0.93
N GLY A 112 2.77 -17.85 -1.35
CA GLY A 112 3.62 -18.99 -1.66
C GLY A 112 3.86 -19.89 -0.45
N GLU A 113 4.18 -19.33 0.71
CA GLU A 113 4.31 -20.11 1.95
C GLU A 113 2.98 -20.77 2.34
N ALA A 114 1.85 -20.07 2.17
CA ALA A 114 0.53 -20.63 2.43
C ALA A 114 0.26 -21.85 1.54
N PHE A 115 0.61 -21.80 0.25
CA PHE A 115 0.47 -22.95 -0.66
C PHE A 115 1.41 -24.12 -0.32
N GLN A 116 2.61 -23.85 0.20
CA GLN A 116 3.56 -24.90 0.57
C GLN A 116 3.22 -25.61 1.89
N HIS A 117 2.55 -24.92 2.81
CA HIS A 117 2.20 -25.45 4.14
C HIS A 117 0.72 -25.82 4.29
N SER A 118 -0.07 -25.65 3.23
CA SER A 118 -1.44 -26.13 3.19
C SER A 118 -1.43 -27.58 2.73
N ASN A 119 -1.88 -28.48 3.62
CA ASN A 119 -2.28 -29.83 3.24
C ASN A 119 -3.56 -29.73 2.39
N PHE A 120 -3.45 -29.25 1.16
CA PHE A 120 -4.53 -29.34 0.18
C PHE A 120 -4.56 -30.79 -0.30
N ASP A 121 -5.31 -31.63 0.41
CA ASP A 121 -5.80 -32.90 -0.12
C ASP A 121 -6.81 -32.57 -1.22
N PHE A 122 -6.42 -32.83 -2.48
CA PHE A 122 -7.30 -32.76 -3.65
C PHE A 122 -8.02 -34.09 -3.87
#